data_AF-A0A3M6TNS6-F1
#
_entry.id   AF-A0A3M6TNS6-F1
#
_cell.length_a   1.000
_cell.length_b   1.000
_cell.length_c   1.000
_cell.angle_alpha   90.00
_cell.angle_beta   90.00
_cell.angle_gamma   90.00
#
_symmetry.space_group_name_H-M   'P 1'
#
loop_
_entity.id
_entity.type
_entity.pdbx_description
1 polymer ?
#
loop_
_entity_poly.entity_id
_entity_poly.type
_entity_poly.pdbx_seq_one_letter_code
_entity_poly.pdbx_strand_id
1 'polypeptide(L)'
;MSYSRTYRNSNGVGAYRTNLNEGQNERQGATGSQAEQPQQEETAAPSLERVNRRDGFTMFRPDEKKRAHLTEMARREEEDARAHREARRVRHVHERPARVGGTTGYSTVVKQKQKAVTSASKGLEMQKKREQWQREKREREEKELQEKKAKARAQSERNEALRAVRAQEAMERHRNDHRWKNQEFLDRLERK
;
A
#
# COMPACT_ATOMS: atom_id res chain seq x y z
N MET A 1 51.44 11.28 -26.93
CA MET A 1 50.66 12.49 -26.61
C MET A 1 49.98 12.26 -25.26
N SER A 2 50.60 12.76 -24.20
CA SER A 2 50.25 12.44 -22.82
C SER A 2 49.65 13.69 -22.17
N TYR A 3 48.37 13.64 -21.79
CA TYR A 3 47.74 14.73 -21.06
C TYR A 3 47.61 14.37 -19.58
N SER A 4 48.56 14.86 -18.78
CA SER A 4 48.41 15.00 -17.34
C SER A 4 47.45 16.15 -17.05
N ARG A 5 46.37 15.89 -16.30
CA ARG A 5 45.46 16.93 -15.83
C ARG A 5 45.36 16.88 -14.32
N THR A 6 46.17 17.69 -13.66
CA THR A 6 46.09 18.01 -12.23
C THR A 6 45.40 19.36 -12.06
N TYR A 7 44.28 19.39 -11.33
CA TYR A 7 43.68 20.61 -10.77
C TYR A 7 43.34 20.29 -9.31
N ARG A 8 44.20 20.74 -8.37
CA ARG A 8 44.12 22.00 -7.62
C ARG A 8 42.94 22.01 -6.64
N ASN A 9 43.27 21.58 -5.42
CA ASN A 9 42.45 21.66 -4.22
C ASN A 9 42.28 23.13 -3.80
N SER A 10 41.05 23.65 -3.79
CA SER A 10 40.74 24.99 -3.26
C SER A 10 40.10 24.87 -1.87
N ASN A 11 40.92 25.08 -0.84
CA ASN A 11 40.44 25.43 0.50
C ASN A 11 39.72 26.79 0.43
N GLY A 12 38.41 26.79 0.67
CA GLY A 12 37.60 27.99 0.83
C GLY A 12 37.09 28.10 2.27
N VAL A 13 37.59 29.12 2.95
CA VAL A 13 37.35 29.48 4.34
C VAL A 13 35.97 30.13 4.52
N GLY A 14 35.26 29.76 5.59
CA GLY A 14 34.45 30.66 6.42
C GLY A 14 33.14 31.23 5.86
N ALA A 15 32.02 30.76 6.41
CA ALA A 15 30.83 31.61 6.61
C ALA A 15 30.06 31.14 7.86
N TYR A 16 30.27 31.84 8.97
CA TYR A 16 29.36 31.80 10.11
C TYR A 16 28.05 32.46 9.69
N ARG A 17 26.93 31.73 9.74
CA ARG A 17 25.58 32.32 9.74
C ARG A 17 24.86 31.88 10.99
N THR A 18 24.94 32.74 12.00
CA THR A 18 23.94 32.87 13.06
C THR A 18 22.65 33.40 12.45
N ASN A 19 21.55 32.69 12.63
CA ASN A 19 20.20 33.28 12.53
C ASN A 19 19.42 32.84 13.77
N LEU A 20 19.44 33.70 14.78
CA LEU A 20 18.32 33.86 15.70
C LEU A 20 17.14 34.37 14.85
N ASN A 21 16.01 33.69 14.90
CA ASN A 21 14.74 34.36 14.64
C ASN A 21 13.70 33.81 15.62
N GLU A 22 13.24 34.72 16.46
CA GLU A 22 12.19 34.55 17.44
C GLU A 22 10.80 34.54 16.77
N GLY A 23 9.90 33.79 17.41
CA GLY A 23 8.46 33.71 17.24
C GLY A 23 7.75 34.48 16.13
N GLN A 24 7.15 33.72 15.19
CA GLN A 24 5.79 33.99 14.72
C GLN A 24 5.10 32.64 14.46
N ASN A 25 4.15 32.32 15.34
CA ASN A 25 3.32 31.11 15.27
C ASN A 25 1.97 31.52 14.66
N GLU A 26 1.92 31.66 13.34
CA GLU A 26 0.66 31.81 12.62
C GLU A 26 0.27 30.48 11.99
N ARG A 27 -0.78 29.90 12.57
CA ARG A 27 -1.56 28.79 12.02
C ARG A 27 -2.11 29.21 10.65
N GLN A 28 -1.76 28.51 9.59
CA GLN A 28 -2.61 28.40 8.41
C GLN A 28 -2.35 27.08 7.65
N GLY A 29 -3.39 26.24 7.69
CA GLY A 29 -3.79 25.17 6.78
C GLY A 29 -2.74 24.52 5.88
N ALA A 30 -2.16 23.41 6.34
CA ALA A 30 -1.69 22.37 5.44
C ALA A 30 -2.89 21.51 5.02
N THR A 31 -3.31 21.67 3.77
CA THR A 31 -4.17 20.75 3.02
C THR A 31 -3.49 19.38 2.94
N GLY A 32 -3.77 18.55 3.93
CA GLY A 32 -3.40 17.15 3.98
C GLY A 32 -4.43 16.31 3.22
N SER A 33 -3.92 15.63 2.20
CA SER A 33 -4.46 14.48 1.48
C SER A 33 -5.43 13.64 2.32
N GLN A 34 -6.61 13.38 1.76
CA GLN A 34 -7.58 12.41 2.26
C GLN A 34 -6.90 11.05 2.44
N ALA A 35 -6.50 10.74 3.66
CA ALA A 35 -6.44 9.37 4.12
C ALA A 35 -7.88 8.96 4.40
N GLU A 36 -8.32 7.88 3.76
CA GLU A 36 -9.65 7.29 3.93
C GLU A 36 -9.92 7.11 5.43
N GLN A 37 -10.85 7.89 5.93
CA GLN A 37 -11.44 7.67 7.25
C GLN A 37 -12.14 6.29 7.20
N PRO A 38 -11.99 5.42 8.21
CA PRO A 38 -12.92 4.31 8.36
C PRO A 38 -14.30 4.95 8.49
N GLN A 39 -15.17 4.59 7.56
CA GLN A 39 -16.54 5.06 7.47
C GLN A 39 -17.17 5.00 8.87
N GLN A 40 -17.56 6.17 9.38
CA GLN A 40 -18.42 6.24 10.53
C GLN A 40 -19.70 5.49 10.15
N GLU A 41 -19.88 4.29 10.71
CA GLU A 41 -21.17 3.62 10.71
C GLU A 41 -22.18 4.62 11.26
N GLU A 42 -23.12 5.03 10.42
CA GLU A 42 -24.31 5.76 10.81
C GLU A 42 -24.85 5.12 12.09
N THR A 43 -24.98 5.93 13.14
CA THR A 43 -25.53 5.50 14.41
C THR A 43 -26.97 5.04 14.20
N ALA A 44 -27.15 3.76 13.89
CA ALA A 44 -28.43 3.09 13.98
C ALA A 44 -28.97 3.35 15.39
N ALA A 45 -30.18 3.89 15.48
CA ALA A 45 -30.85 4.14 16.75
C ALA A 45 -30.72 2.88 17.64
N PRO A 46 -30.37 3.02 18.93
CA PRO A 46 -30.21 1.87 19.80
C PRO A 46 -31.48 1.05 19.75
N SER A 47 -31.37 -0.22 19.34
CA SER A 47 -32.50 -1.15 19.33
C SER A 47 -33.21 -1.08 20.68
N LEU A 48 -34.53 -0.92 20.68
CA LEU A 48 -35.37 -0.71 21.87
C LEU A 48 -35.12 -1.75 22.98
N GLU A 49 -34.61 -2.92 22.62
CA GLU A 49 -34.21 -4.02 23.49
C GLU A 49 -33.02 -3.72 24.44
N ARG A 50 -32.15 -2.77 24.08
CA ARG A 50 -31.00 -2.35 24.91
C ARG A 50 -31.33 -1.28 25.95
N VAL A 51 -32.58 -0.79 25.93
CA VAL A 51 -33.03 0.36 26.72
C VAL A 51 -33.89 -0.11 27.89
N ASN A 52 -33.40 0.03 29.12
CA ASN A 52 -34.18 -0.25 30.33
C ASN A 52 -34.59 1.06 30.99
N ARG A 53 -35.91 1.32 31.09
CA ARG A 53 -36.45 2.53 31.74
C ARG A 53 -36.81 2.20 33.19
N ARG A 54 -36.28 2.99 34.13
CA ARG A 54 -36.63 2.93 35.56
C ARG A 54 -36.95 4.33 36.05
N ASP A 55 -38.17 4.54 36.53
CA ASP A 55 -38.67 5.69 37.30
C ASP A 55 -37.90 7.02 37.10
N GLY A 56 -37.85 7.49 35.85
CA GLY A 56 -37.27 8.80 35.47
C GLY A 56 -35.96 8.75 34.69
N PHE A 57 -35.26 7.62 34.62
CA PHE A 57 -34.00 7.46 33.88
C PHE A 57 -34.06 6.34 32.84
N THR A 58 -33.25 6.51 31.80
CA THR A 58 -33.08 5.53 30.73
C THR A 58 -31.67 4.96 30.80
N MET A 59 -31.56 3.65 31.07
CA MET A 59 -30.29 2.94 31.15
C MET A 59 -30.02 2.20 29.83
N PHE A 60 -28.87 2.46 29.22
CA PHE A 60 -28.39 1.75 28.04
C PHE A 60 -27.47 0.60 28.45
N ARG A 61 -27.76 -0.62 27.99
CA ARG A 61 -26.87 -1.77 28.20
C ARG A 61 -25.60 -1.61 27.35
N PRO A 62 -24.40 -1.93 27.88
CA PRO A 62 -23.18 -1.89 27.10
C PRO A 62 -23.25 -2.82 25.88
N ASP A 63 -22.81 -2.33 24.72
CA ASP A 63 -22.72 -3.13 23.50
C ASP A 63 -21.68 -4.24 23.67
N GLU A 64 -22.10 -5.50 23.65
CA GLU A 64 -21.20 -6.62 23.93
C GLU A 64 -20.06 -6.73 22.91
N LYS A 65 -20.33 -6.44 21.64
CA LYS A 65 -19.31 -6.40 20.59
C LYS A 65 -18.27 -5.31 20.85
N LYS A 66 -18.71 -4.10 21.24
CA LYS A 66 -17.81 -3.00 21.60
C LYS A 66 -17.03 -3.32 22.87
N ARG A 67 -17.67 -3.92 23.87
CA ARG A 67 -17.03 -4.37 25.12
C ARG A 67 -15.95 -5.42 24.84
N ALA A 68 -16.25 -6.42 24.02
CA ALA A 68 -15.29 -7.47 23.64
C ALA A 68 -14.09 -6.86 22.89
N HIS A 69 -14.36 -5.97 21.92
CA HIS A 69 -13.31 -5.28 21.18
C HIS A 69 -12.43 -4.40 22.07
N LEU A 70 -13.03 -3.61 22.97
CA LEU A 70 -12.28 -2.80 23.94
C LEU A 70 -11.43 -3.66 24.88
N THR A 71 -11.96 -4.82 25.30
CA THR A 71 -11.24 -5.75 26.18
C THR A 71 -10.05 -6.39 25.46
N GLU A 72 -10.23 -6.78 24.19
CA GLU A 72 -9.17 -7.32 23.35
C GLU A 72 -8.08 -6.27 23.09
N MET A 73 -8.47 -5.05 22.75
CA MET A 73 -7.53 -3.94 22.58
C MET A 73 -6.77 -3.64 23.87
N ALA A 74 -7.46 -3.53 25.01
CA ALA A 74 -6.83 -3.27 26.30
C ALA A 74 -5.80 -4.36 26.66
N ARG A 75 -6.14 -5.63 26.42
CA ARG A 75 -5.22 -6.75 26.63
C ARG A 75 -3.99 -6.64 25.73
N ARG A 76 -4.18 -6.37 24.44
CA ARG A 76 -3.08 -6.23 23.48
C ARG A 76 -2.16 -5.09 23.85
N GLU A 77 -2.70 -3.94 24.21
CA GLU A 77 -1.93 -2.77 24.63
C GLU A 77 -1.15 -3.04 25.93
N GLU A 78 -1.72 -3.79 26.87
CA GLU A 78 -1.02 -4.21 28.10
C GLU A 78 0.16 -5.15 27.78
N GLU A 79 -0.05 -6.13 26.89
CA GLU A 79 1.01 -7.04 26.44
C GLU A 79 2.14 -6.27 25.73
N ASP A 80 1.81 -5.34 24.84
CA ASP A 80 2.78 -4.50 24.13
C ASP A 80 3.56 -3.58 25.10
N ALA A 81 2.86 -2.96 26.05
CA ALA A 81 3.47 -2.12 27.08
C ALA A 81 4.42 -2.92 27.98
N ARG A 82 4.04 -4.15 28.34
CA ARG A 82 4.87 -5.07 29.11
C ARG A 82 6.10 -5.51 28.33
N ALA A 83 5.94 -5.91 27.07
CA ALA A 83 7.05 -6.29 26.20
C ALA A 83 8.05 -5.14 26.03
N HIS A 84 7.56 -3.91 25.82
CA HIS A 84 8.41 -2.71 25.74
C HIS A 84 9.13 -2.43 27.06
N ARG A 85 8.45 -2.58 28.21
CA ARG A 85 9.06 -2.43 29.54
C ARG A 85 10.13 -3.48 29.78
N GLU A 86 9.88 -4.74 29.45
CA GLU A 86 10.83 -5.85 29.60
C GLU A 86 12.04 -5.69 28.69
N ALA A 87 11.85 -5.29 27.43
CA ALA A 87 12.93 -5.02 26.49
C ALA A 87 13.84 -3.88 26.95
N ARG A 88 13.29 -2.89 27.67
CA ARG A 88 14.03 -1.72 28.20
C ARG A 88 14.37 -1.85 29.68
N ARG A 89 14.09 -3.00 30.30
CA ARG A 89 14.36 -3.22 31.72
C ARG A 89 15.87 -3.24 31.92
N VAL A 90 16.38 -2.22 32.60
CA VAL A 90 17.79 -2.15 32.99
C VAL A 90 18.06 -3.33 33.91
N ARG A 91 18.95 -4.24 33.48
CA ARG A 91 19.41 -5.33 34.35
C ARG A 91 20.47 -4.77 35.29
N HIS A 92 20.46 -5.26 36.53
CA HIS A 92 21.52 -4.97 37.47
C HIS A 92 22.83 -5.57 36.95
N VAL A 93 23.85 -4.74 36.77
CA VAL A 93 25.15 -5.16 36.24
C VAL A 93 26.14 -5.17 37.39
N HIS A 94 26.60 -6.37 37.77
CA HIS A 94 27.72 -6.56 38.69
C HIS A 94 29.03 -6.60 37.91
N GLU A 95 29.46 -5.47 37.37
CA GLU A 95 30.78 -5.34 36.76
C GLU A 95 31.71 -4.60 37.72
N ARG A 96 32.93 -5.12 37.88
CA ARG A 96 33.99 -4.39 38.60
C ARG A 96 34.34 -3.16 37.76
N PRO A 97 34.40 -1.95 38.35
CA PRO A 97 34.80 -0.76 37.61
C PRO A 97 36.14 -1.00 36.93
N ALA A 98 36.14 -1.04 35.60
CA ALA A 98 37.38 -1.15 34.83
C ALA A 98 38.16 0.15 34.96
N ARG A 99 39.50 0.06 35.07
CA ARG A 99 40.37 1.25 35.01
C ARG A 99 40.18 1.89 33.64
N VAL A 100 39.54 3.06 33.60
CA VAL A 100 39.37 3.86 32.39
C VAL A 100 40.69 4.58 32.12
N GLY A 101 41.45 4.08 31.15
CA GLY A 101 42.74 4.65 30.74
C GLY A 101 43.45 3.78 29.72
N GLY A 102 43.19 4.03 28.43
CA GLY A 102 43.85 3.38 27.29
C GLY A 102 43.31 3.92 25.97
N THR A 103 44.20 4.55 25.20
CA THR A 103 44.21 5.06 23.80
C THR A 103 42.95 5.59 23.09
N THR A 104 41.71 5.30 23.50
CA THR A 104 40.48 5.88 22.94
C THR A 104 39.50 6.22 24.06
N GLY A 105 39.20 7.52 24.21
CA GLY A 105 38.30 7.99 25.27
C GLY A 105 36.87 7.47 25.11
N TYR A 106 36.15 7.28 26.21
CA TYR A 106 34.75 6.81 26.26
C TYR A 106 33.84 7.52 25.24
N SER A 107 34.02 8.83 25.06
CA SER A 107 33.26 9.63 24.10
C SER A 107 33.42 9.18 22.64
N THR A 108 34.59 8.68 22.25
CA THR A 108 34.86 8.21 20.89
C THR A 108 34.12 6.90 20.60
N VAL A 109 34.14 5.98 21.56
CA VAL A 109 33.44 4.68 21.48
C VAL A 109 31.92 4.90 21.48
N VAL A 110 31.40 5.79 22.32
CA VAL A 110 29.97 6.15 22.34
C VAL A 110 29.55 6.76 21.01
N LYS A 111 30.32 7.71 20.46
CA LYS A 111 30.05 8.32 19.14
C LYS A 111 30.09 7.28 18.02
N GLN A 112 31.02 6.34 18.06
CA GLN A 112 31.13 5.28 17.06
C GLN A 112 29.95 4.32 17.12
N LYS A 113 29.54 3.90 18.32
CA LYS A 113 28.34 3.07 18.53
C LYS A 113 27.08 3.79 18.07
N GLN A 114 26.92 5.07 18.39
CA GLN A 114 25.78 5.87 17.95
C GLN A 114 25.72 5.97 16.42
N LYS A 115 26.86 6.23 15.76
CA LYS A 115 26.96 6.23 14.29
C LYS A 115 26.61 4.86 13.68
N ALA A 116 27.03 3.76 14.30
CA ALA A 116 26.71 2.41 13.84
C ALA A 116 25.20 2.12 13.94
N VAL A 117 24.55 2.47 15.05
CA VAL A 117 23.10 2.30 15.23
C VAL A 117 22.31 3.15 14.23
N THR A 118 22.68 4.42 14.06
CA THR A 118 22.00 5.33 13.13
C THR A 118 22.19 4.92 11.67
N SER A 119 23.36 4.40 11.29
CA SER A 119 23.61 3.93 9.92
C SER A 119 22.85 2.63 9.62
N ALA A 120 22.80 1.69 10.58
CA ALA A 120 22.02 0.46 10.45
C ALA A 120 20.52 0.74 10.31
N SER A 121 19.97 1.64 11.14
CA SER A 121 18.53 1.97 11.09
C SER A 121 18.15 2.67 9.78
N LYS A 122 18.97 3.62 9.31
CA LYS A 122 18.76 4.31 8.02
C LYS A 122 18.87 3.36 6.83
N GLY A 123 19.84 2.45 6.85
CA GLY A 123 20.02 1.45 5.79
C GLY A 123 18.80 0.54 5.65
N LEU A 124 18.28 0.03 6.77
CA LEU A 124 17.06 -0.79 6.82
C LEU A 124 15.83 -0.02 6.34
N GLU A 125 15.68 1.24 6.74
CA GLU A 125 14.55 2.08 6.29
C GLU A 125 14.61 2.33 4.78
N MET A 126 15.79 2.65 4.25
CA MET A 126 15.99 2.84 2.80
C MET A 126 15.72 1.55 2.02
N GLN A 127 16.14 0.39 2.54
CA GLN A 127 15.85 -0.90 1.94
C GLN A 127 14.34 -1.16 1.89
N LYS A 128 13.62 -0.93 3.00
CA LYS A 128 12.15 -1.08 3.06
C LYS A 128 11.44 -0.18 2.06
N LYS A 129 11.83 1.10 1.96
CA LYS A 129 11.26 2.04 0.98
C LYS A 129 11.51 1.58 -0.45
N ARG A 130 12.70 1.07 -0.74
CA ARG A 130 13.04 0.52 -2.06
C ARG A 130 12.21 -0.73 -2.38
N GLU A 131 12.04 -1.64 -1.42
CA GLU A 131 11.20 -2.82 -1.60
C GLU A 131 9.73 -2.47 -1.84
N GLN A 132 9.19 -1.51 -1.07
CA GLN A 132 7.82 -1.02 -1.27
C GLN A 132 7.63 -0.43 -2.66
N TRP A 133 8.54 0.45 -3.09
CA TRP A 133 8.50 1.04 -4.43
C TRP A 133 8.55 -0.03 -5.53
N GLN A 134 9.39 -1.06 -5.37
CA GLN A 134 9.48 -2.16 -6.33
C GLN A 134 8.21 -3.01 -6.35
N ARG A 135 7.53 -3.21 -5.22
CA ARG A 135 6.26 -3.93 -5.16
C ARG A 135 5.15 -3.17 -5.87
N GLU A 136 5.02 -1.88 -5.57
CA GLU A 136 4.03 -1.00 -6.23
C GLU A 136 4.24 -0.96 -7.74
N LYS A 137 5.50 -0.84 -8.18
CA LYS A 137 5.84 -0.88 -9.61
C LYS A 137 5.40 -2.19 -10.27
N ARG A 138 5.70 -3.33 -9.66
CA ARG A 138 5.29 -4.65 -10.18
C ARG A 138 3.77 -4.79 -10.21
N GLU A 139 3.08 -4.35 -9.18
CA GLU A 139 1.62 -4.43 -9.11
C GLU A 139 0.96 -3.60 -10.22
N ARG A 140 1.48 -2.39 -10.51
CA ARG A 140 1.01 -1.58 -11.62
C ARG A 140 1.24 -2.27 -12.97
N GLU A 141 2.44 -2.80 -13.20
CA GLU A 141 2.78 -3.53 -14.43
C GLU A 141 1.89 -4.78 -14.61
N GLU A 142 1.61 -5.50 -13.53
CA GLU A 142 0.74 -6.68 -13.55
C GLU A 142 -0.71 -6.31 -13.86
N LYS A 143 -1.25 -5.25 -13.25
CA LYS A 143 -2.61 -4.74 -13.56
C LYS A 143 -2.73 -4.36 -15.03
N GLU A 144 -1.77 -3.60 -15.56
CA GLU A 144 -1.77 -3.24 -16.99
C GLU A 144 -1.69 -4.47 -17.90
N LEU A 145 -0.89 -5.47 -17.54
CA LEU A 145 -0.79 -6.71 -18.30
C LEU A 145 -2.11 -7.49 -18.27
N GLN A 146 -2.77 -7.57 -17.12
CA GLN A 146 -4.07 -8.22 -16.96
C GLN A 146 -5.14 -7.51 -17.79
N GLU A 147 -5.18 -6.18 -17.78
CA GLU A 147 -6.10 -5.41 -18.63
C GLU A 147 -5.87 -5.66 -20.12
N LYS A 148 -4.61 -5.66 -20.57
CA LYS A 148 -4.27 -5.94 -21.97
C LYS A 148 -4.69 -7.36 -22.37
N LYS A 149 -4.46 -8.36 -21.49
CA LYS A 149 -4.91 -9.74 -21.71
C LYS A 149 -6.44 -9.84 -21.77
N ALA A 150 -7.15 -9.16 -20.87
CA ALA A 150 -8.62 -9.15 -20.86
C ALA A 150 -9.18 -8.53 -22.15
N LYS A 151 -8.62 -7.40 -22.58
CA LYS A 151 -8.99 -6.76 -23.86
C LYS A 151 -8.75 -7.69 -25.06
N ALA A 152 -7.60 -8.37 -25.09
CA ALA A 152 -7.27 -9.31 -26.16
C ALA A 152 -8.25 -10.51 -26.20
N ARG A 153 -8.59 -11.08 -25.03
CA ARG A 153 -9.58 -12.18 -24.94
C ARG A 153 -10.95 -11.72 -25.42
N ALA A 154 -11.45 -10.58 -24.91
CA ALA A 154 -12.75 -10.04 -25.31
C ALA A 154 -12.81 -9.76 -26.83
N GLN A 155 -11.72 -9.26 -27.41
CA GLN A 155 -11.64 -9.06 -28.86
C GLN A 155 -11.64 -10.39 -29.63
N SER A 156 -10.92 -11.39 -29.13
CA SER A 156 -10.91 -12.74 -29.71
C SER A 156 -12.30 -13.37 -29.70
N GLU A 157 -12.99 -13.34 -28.56
CA GLU A 157 -14.35 -13.86 -28.39
C GLU A 157 -15.34 -13.14 -29.33
N ARG A 158 -15.25 -11.81 -29.41
CA ARG A 158 -16.08 -11.02 -30.35
C ARG A 158 -15.83 -11.42 -31.80
N ASN A 159 -14.58 -11.63 -32.17
CA ASN A 159 -14.22 -12.04 -33.53
C ASN A 159 -14.70 -13.47 -33.83
N GLU A 160 -14.61 -14.37 -32.85
CA GLU A 160 -15.10 -15.75 -32.97
C GLU A 160 -16.62 -15.79 -33.13
N ALA A 161 -17.36 -15.05 -32.30
CA ALA A 161 -18.82 -14.93 -32.43
C ALA A 161 -19.21 -14.39 -33.81
N LEU A 162 -18.52 -13.35 -34.30
CA LEU A 162 -18.77 -12.81 -35.64
C LEU A 162 -18.46 -13.82 -36.75
N ARG A 163 -17.39 -14.61 -36.61
CA ARG A 163 -17.07 -15.69 -37.57
C ARG A 163 -18.14 -16.77 -37.57
N ALA A 164 -18.66 -17.16 -36.40
CA ALA A 164 -19.73 -18.15 -36.30
C ALA A 164 -21.01 -17.68 -37.01
N VAL A 165 -21.42 -16.43 -36.79
CA VAL A 165 -22.57 -15.82 -37.49
C VAL A 165 -22.36 -15.80 -39.00
N ARG A 166 -21.21 -15.33 -39.48
CA ARG A 166 -20.90 -15.31 -40.92
C ARG A 166 -20.87 -16.70 -41.55
N ALA A 167 -20.38 -17.71 -40.82
CA ALA A 167 -20.37 -19.08 -41.28
C ALA A 167 -21.80 -19.63 -41.44
N GLN A 168 -22.70 -19.32 -40.49
CA GLN A 168 -24.11 -19.69 -40.60
C GLN A 168 -24.78 -18.99 -41.79
N GLU A 169 -24.58 -17.68 -41.96
CA GLU A 169 -25.11 -16.94 -43.11
C GLU A 169 -24.61 -17.50 -44.45
N ALA A 170 -23.33 -17.87 -44.54
CA ALA A 170 -22.76 -18.49 -45.72
C ALA A 170 -23.40 -19.85 -46.03
N MET A 171 -23.64 -20.68 -45.01
CA MET A 171 -24.34 -21.96 -45.16
C MET A 171 -25.79 -21.77 -45.63
N GLU A 172 -26.52 -20.82 -45.04
CA GLU A 172 -27.91 -20.54 -45.43
C GLU A 172 -28.01 -20.00 -46.86
N ARG A 173 -27.10 -19.10 -47.27
CA ARG A 173 -27.01 -18.63 -48.66
C ARG A 173 -26.75 -19.78 -49.62
N HIS A 174 -25.76 -20.62 -49.33
CA HIS A 174 -25.44 -21.79 -50.15
C HIS A 174 -26.64 -22.74 -50.26
N ARG A 175 -27.36 -22.97 -49.15
CA ARG A 175 -28.56 -23.80 -49.13
C ARG A 175 -29.69 -23.21 -49.97
N ASN A 176 -29.89 -21.89 -49.88
CA ASN A 176 -30.91 -21.18 -50.67
C ASN A 176 -30.58 -21.18 -52.17
N ASP A 177 -29.32 -20.96 -52.54
CA ASP A 177 -28.86 -21.05 -53.94
C ASP A 177 -29.09 -22.46 -54.51
N HIS A 178 -28.77 -23.51 -53.73
CA HIS A 178 -29.05 -24.89 -54.12
C HIS A 178 -30.55 -25.14 -54.31
N ARG A 179 -31.40 -24.63 -53.40
CA ARG A 179 -32.86 -24.75 -53.53
C ARG A 179 -33.37 -24.04 -54.78
N TRP A 180 -32.90 -22.82 -55.02
CA TRP A 180 -33.29 -22.01 -56.18
C TRP A 180 -32.89 -22.69 -57.49
N LYS A 181 -31.64 -23.17 -57.62
CA LYS A 181 -31.18 -23.92 -58.80
C LYS A 181 -31.96 -25.22 -59.01
N ASN A 182 -32.27 -25.94 -57.93
CA ASN A 182 -33.07 -27.16 -58.02
C ASN A 182 -34.49 -26.86 -58.49
N GLN A 183 -35.12 -25.80 -57.98
CA GLN A 183 -36.45 -25.35 -58.44
C GLN A 183 -36.41 -24.92 -59.91
N GLU A 184 -35.42 -24.11 -60.31
CA GLU A 184 -35.25 -23.70 -61.71
C GLU A 184 -35.08 -24.90 -62.64
N PHE A 185 -34.36 -25.94 -62.20
CA PHE A 185 -34.21 -27.19 -62.94
C PHE A 185 -35.55 -27.95 -63.07
N LEU A 186 -36.32 -28.06 -61.99
CA LEU A 186 -37.64 -28.71 -61.99
C LEU A 186 -38.64 -27.95 -62.88
N ASP A 187 -38.72 -26.62 -62.77
CA ASP A 187 -39.57 -25.77 -63.60
C ASP A 187 -39.26 -25.96 -65.10
N ARG A 188 -37.98 -26.16 -65.44
CA ARG A 188 -37.55 -26.43 -66.82
C ARG A 188 -37.96 -27.81 -67.32
N LEU A 189 -38.08 -28.80 -66.44
CA LEU A 189 -38.59 -30.13 -66.78
C LEU A 189 -40.12 -30.12 -66.95
N GLU A 190 -40.86 -29.37 -66.12
CA GLU A 190 -42.32 -29.28 -66.20
C GLU A 190 -42.82 -28.46 -67.40
N ARG A 191 -41.97 -27.56 -67.95
CA ARG A 191 -42.27 -26.77 -69.15
C ARG A 191 -41.98 -27.49 -70.48
N LYS A 192 -41.57 -28.76 -70.44
CA LYS A 192 -41.38 -29.63 -71.61
C LYS A 192 -42.47 -30.68 -71.68
#